data_AF-A0A2S9XAK3-F1
#
_entry.id   AF-A0A2S9XAK3-F1
#
_cell.length_a   1.000
_cell.length_b   1.000
_cell.length_c   1.000
_cell.angle_alpha   90.00
_cell.angle_beta   90.00
_cell.angle_gamma   90.00
#
_symmetry.space_group_name_H-M   'P 1'
#
loop_
_entity.id
_entity.type
_entity.pdbx_description
1 polymer ?
#
loop_
_entity_poly.entity_id
_entity_poly.type
_entity_poly.pdbx_seq_one_letter_code
_entity_poly.pdbx_strand_id
1 'polypeptide(L)' 'MKISVIIPTYNCSALLAASLRALQRQTLPRAQFDVIVCDDGSSDDTAQVAAGFSGSFALRYLWQADLGFRAATALNLGE' A
#
# COMPACT_ATOMS: atom_id res chain seq x y z
N MET A 1 11.91 14.17 -11.20
CA MET A 1 11.18 14.12 -9.91
C MET A 1 10.63 12.71 -9.74
N LYS A 2 10.70 12.12 -8.54
CA LYS A 2 10.19 10.78 -8.24
C LYS A 2 9.09 10.92 -7.17
N ILE A 3 7.98 10.20 -7.33
CA ILE A 3 6.79 10.32 -6.47
C ILE A 3 6.63 9.05 -5.65
N SER A 4 6.37 9.16 -4.36
CA SER A 4 6.00 8.01 -3.52
C SER A 4 4.52 8.09 -3.18
N VAL A 5 3.77 7.02 -3.46
CA VAL A 5 2.35 6.90 -3.14
C VAL A 5 2.22 6.06 -1.88
N ILE A 6 1.81 6.69 -0.78
CA ILE A 6 1.59 6.02 0.50
C ILE A 6 0.10 5.65 0.62
N ILE A 7 -0.18 4.37 0.87
CA ILE A 7 -1.54 3.84 1.01
C ILE A 7 -1.68 3.21 2.41
N PRO A 8 -2.24 3.94 3.39
CA PRO A 8 -2.64 3.33 4.65
C PRO A 8 -3.83 2.39 4.41
N THR A 9 -3.84 1.24 5.07
CA THR A 9 -4.91 0.25 4.93
C THR A 9 -5.14 -0.52 6.24
N TYR A 10 -6.38 -0.96 6.45
CA TYR A 10 -6.80 -1.82 7.56
C TYR A 10 -8.10 -2.53 7.16
N ASN A 11 -8.08 -3.87 7.10
CA ASN A 11 -9.24 -4.71 6.77
C ASN A 11 -10.02 -4.21 5.53
N CYS A 12 -9.31 -3.82 4.48
CA CYS A 12 -9.90 -3.19 3.29
C CYS A 12 -9.28 -3.68 1.98
N SER A 13 -9.01 -4.98 1.88
CA SER A 13 -8.31 -5.61 0.75
C SER A 13 -8.92 -5.27 -0.62
N ALA A 14 -10.26 -5.21 -0.72
CA ALA A 14 -10.97 -4.89 -1.96
C ALA A 14 -10.68 -3.46 -2.46
N LEU A 15 -10.64 -2.49 -1.55
CA LEU A 15 -10.34 -1.09 -1.88
C LEU A 15 -8.84 -0.92 -2.20
N LEU A 16 -7.97 -1.63 -1.48
CA LEU A 16 -6.55 -1.70 -1.81
C LEU A 16 -6.35 -2.22 -3.24
N ALA A 17 -7.00 -3.33 -3.60
CA ALA A 17 -6.92 -3.90 -4.95
C ALA A 17 -7.41 -2.90 -6.02
N ALA A 18 -8.50 -2.18 -5.77
CA ALA A 18 -9.01 -1.16 -6.69
C ALA A 18 -7.99 -0.02 -6.88
N SER A 19 -7.39 0.45 -5.78
CA SER A 19 -6.37 1.51 -5.80
C SER A 19 -5.12 1.09 -6.54
N LEU A 20 -4.58 -0.10 -6.25
CA LEU A 20 -3.40 -0.64 -6.93
C LEU A 20 -3.65 -0.86 -8.43
N ARG A 21 -4.84 -1.35 -8.83
CA ARG A 21 -5.24 -1.43 -10.25
C ARG A 21 -5.31 -0.05 -10.91
N ALA A 22 -5.76 0.99 -10.20
CA ALA A 22 -5.77 2.34 -10.72
C ALA A 22 -4.34 2.88 -10.93
N LEU A 23 -3.41 2.55 -10.04
CA LEU A 23 -1.99 2.90 -10.18
C LEU A 23 -1.33 2.21 -11.37
N GLN A 24 -1.71 0.96 -11.70
CA GLN A 24 -1.23 0.28 -12.91
C GLN A 24 -1.60 1.02 -14.22
N ARG A 25 -2.64 1.86 -14.20
CA ARG A 25 -3.14 2.59 -15.37
C ARG A 25 -2.62 4.03 -15.47
N GLN A 26 -1.74 4.45 -14.56
CA GLN A 26 -1.15 5.79 -14.62
C GLN A 26 -0.30 5.95 -15.89
N THR A 27 -0.32 7.16 -16.46
CA THR A 27 0.50 7.53 -17.63
C THR A 27 1.94 7.85 -17.25
N LEU A 28 2.22 8.05 -15.96
CA LEU A 28 3.56 8.24 -15.44
C LEU A 28 4.39 6.95 -15.59
N PRO A 29 5.65 7.02 -16.06
CA PRO A 29 6.51 5.84 -16.13
C PRO A 29 6.66 5.15 -14.78
N ARG A 30 6.60 3.82 -14.75
CA ARG A 30 6.73 3.00 -13.53
C ARG A 30 8.02 3.26 -12.74
N ALA A 31 9.10 3.68 -13.41
CA ALA A 31 10.36 4.03 -12.76
C ALA A 31 10.32 5.37 -12.01
N GLN A 32 9.30 6.20 -12.25
CA GLN A 32 9.15 7.54 -11.66
C GLN A 32 8.25 7.56 -10.43
N PHE A 33 7.68 6.43 -10.03
CA PHE A 33 6.99 6.32 -8.76
C PHE A 33 7.21 4.98 -8.05
N ASP A 34 7.05 4.99 -6.74
CA ASP A 34 6.94 3.80 -5.90
C ASP A 34 5.67 3.86 -5.05
N VAL A 35 5.24 2.71 -4.58
CA VAL A 35 4.03 2.54 -3.77
C VAL A 35 4.42 1.91 -2.45
N ILE A 36 3.96 2.50 -1.35
CA ILE A 36 4.19 2.01 0.00
C ILE A 36 2.82 1.74 0.61
N VAL A 37 2.50 0.48 0.83
CA VAL A 37 1.27 0.07 1.52
C VAL A 37 1.61 -0.06 3.00
N CYS A 38 0.94 0.71 3.86
CA CYS A 38 1.08 0.65 5.31
C CYS A 38 -0.16 -0.01 5.92
N ASP A 39 -0.02 -1.25 6.36
CA ASP A 39 -1.10 -2.06 6.93
C ASP A 39 -1.06 -2.03 8.46
N ASP A 40 -2.14 -1.54 9.07
CA ASP A 40 -2.32 -1.39 10.52
C ASP A 40 -2.90 -2.66 11.19
N GLY A 41 -2.39 -3.83 10.81
CA GLY A 41 -2.76 -5.08 11.44
C GLY A 41 -4.02 -5.74 10.87
N SER A 42 -4.21 -5.67 9.55
CA SER A 42 -5.33 -6.35 8.89
C SER A 42 -5.36 -7.85 9.17
N SER A 43 -6.58 -8.37 9.30
CA SER A 43 -6.92 -9.79 9.50
C SER A 43 -7.55 -10.43 8.26
N ASP A 44 -7.85 -9.64 7.23
CA ASP A 44 -8.34 -10.09 5.93
C ASP A 44 -7.18 -10.45 4.97
N ASP A 45 -7.46 -10.56 3.67
CA ASP A 45 -6.49 -10.93 2.63
C ASP A 45 -5.66 -9.73 2.10
N THR A 46 -5.56 -8.63 2.86
CA THR A 46 -4.83 -7.41 2.47
C THR A 46 -3.38 -7.67 2.09
N ALA A 47 -2.65 -8.51 2.85
CA ALA A 47 -1.25 -8.84 2.56
C ALA A 47 -1.11 -9.59 1.22
N GLN A 48 -2.01 -10.54 0.96
CA GLN A 48 -2.06 -11.33 -0.28
C GLN A 48 -2.38 -10.44 -1.47
N VAL A 49 -3.32 -9.50 -1.30
CA VAL A 49 -3.62 -8.48 -2.32
C VAL A 49 -2.37 -7.68 -2.64
N ALA A 50 -1.69 -7.10 -1.64
CA ALA A 50 -0.48 -6.29 -1.88
C ALA A 50 0.62 -7.09 -2.61
N ALA A 51 0.88 -8.33 -2.18
CA ALA A 51 1.87 -9.21 -2.80
C ALA A 51 1.57 -9.51 -4.28
N GLY A 52 0.29 -9.57 -4.66
CA GLY A 52 -0.14 -9.74 -6.05
C GLY A 52 0.30 -8.62 -7.00
N PHE A 53 0.73 -7.46 -6.49
CA PHE A 53 1.15 -6.31 -7.30
C PHE A 53 2.66 -6.05 -7.30
N SER A 54 3.48 -6.81 -6.58
CA SER A 54 4.94 -6.58 -6.47
C SER A 54 5.71 -6.58 -7.80
N GLY A 55 5.16 -7.16 -8.87
CA GLY A 55 5.74 -7.13 -10.22
C GLY A 55 5.26 -5.98 -11.12
N SER A 56 4.29 -5.17 -10.67
CA SER A 56 3.67 -4.13 -11.51
C SER A 56 4.41 -2.79 -11.49
N PHE A 57 5.02 -2.46 -10.36
CA PHE A 57 5.79 -1.26 -10.06
C PHE A 57 6.56 -1.52 -8.75
N ALA A 58 7.45 -0.60 -8.37
CA ALA A 58 8.14 -0.71 -7.08
C ALA A 58 7.12 -0.59 -5.94
N LEU A 59 6.74 -1.71 -5.34
CA LEU A 59 5.81 -1.77 -4.21
C LEU A 59 6.54 -2.29 -2.97
N ARG A 60 6.38 -1.56 -1.86
CA ARG A 60 6.74 -2.00 -0.52
C ARG A 60 5.47 -2.19 0.29
N TYR A 61 5.43 -3.25 1.08
CA TYR A 61 4.36 -3.52 2.03
C TYR A 61 4.94 -3.51 3.44
N LEU A 62 4.45 -2.60 4.26
CA LEU A 62 4.83 -2.41 5.65
C LEU A 62 3.64 -2.82 6.50
N TRP A 63 3.86 -3.74 7.43
CA TRP A 63 2.82 -4.22 8.34
C TRP A 63 3.23 -3.96 9.77
N GLN A 64 2.28 -3.53 10.59
CA GLN A 64 2.41 -3.49 12.03
C GLN A 64 1.25 -4.22 12.69
N ALA A 65 1.45 -4.71 13.92
CA ALA A 65 0.38 -5.36 14.67
C ALA A 65 -0.74 -4.36 15.01
N ASP A 66 -1.99 -4.82 14.97
CA ASP A 66 -3.15 -4.04 15.43
C ASP A 66 -3.04 -3.84 16.95
N LEU A 67 -2.72 -2.61 17.35
CA LEU A 67 -2.62 -2.19 18.75
C LEU A 67 -3.75 -1.20 19.10
N GLY A 68 -4.89 -1.28 18.40
CA GLY A 68 -6.00 -0.34 18.47
C GLY A 68 -5.85 0.84 17.50
N PHE A 69 -6.89 1.68 17.38
CA PHE A 69 -6.98 2.76 16.37
C PHE A 69 -5.81 3.76 16.47
N ARG A 70 -4.77 3.58 15.64
CA ARG A 70 -3.56 4.41 15.59
C ARG A 70 -3.17 4.74 14.15
N ALA A 71 -4.13 5.26 13.38
CA ALA A 71 -3.92 5.71 11.99
C ALA A 71 -2.67 6.62 11.80
N ALA A 72 -2.30 7.41 12.81
CA ALA A 72 -1.11 8.26 12.79
C ALA A 72 0.23 7.49 12.87
N THR A 73 0.26 6.31 13.49
CA THR A 73 1.50 5.50 13.61
C THR A 73 1.81 4.77 12.30
N ALA A 74 0.79 4.24 11.62
CA ALA A 74 0.95 3.57 10.33
C ALA A 74 1.49 4.51 9.22
N LEU A 75 1.17 5.81 9.28
CA LEU A 75 1.70 6.81 8.36
C LEU A 75 3.19 7.10 8.58
N ASN A 76 3.65 7.15 9.84
CA ASN A 76 5.05 7.45 10.19
C ASN A 76 6.04 6.35 9.78
N LEU A 77 5.56 5.14 9.44
CA LEU A 77 6.40 4.06 8.90
C LEU A 77 6.74 4.23 7.42
N GLY A 78 5.97 5.05 6.69
CA GLY A 78 6.15 5.27 5.26
C GLY A 78 7.12 6.40 4.89
N GLU A 79 7.58 7.17 5.88
CA GLU A 79 8.58 8.25 5.74
C GLU A 79 10.01 7.71 5.58
#